data_AF-A0A6C0IVS5-F1
#
_entry.id   AF-A0A6C0IVS5-F1
#
_cell.length_a   1.000
_cell.length_b   1.000
_cell.length_c   1.000
_cell.angle_alpha   90.00
_cell.angle_beta   90.00
_cell.angle_gamma   90.00
#
_symmetry.space_group_name_H-M   'P 1'
#
loop_
_entity.id
_entity.type
_entity.pdbx_description
1 polymer ?
#
loop_
_entity_poly.entity_id
_entity_poly.type
_entity_poly.pdbx_seq_one_letter_code
_entity_poly.pdbx_strand_id
1 'polypeptide(L)' 'MESTEKDLSHNIKLALTIFIRTIIMFIVLYLSWNCNKTTNIIFRIIITLFSTTFGEIYIFYYAFYRLFLGNACPI' A
#
# COMPACT_ATOMS: atom_id res chain seq x y z
N MET A 1 8.89 16.59 27.13
CA MET A 1 7.57 16.74 26.50
C MET A 1 7.62 16.69 24.97
N GLU A 2 8.76 16.98 24.34
CA GLU A 2 8.89 17.01 22.87
C GLU A 2 8.90 15.63 22.17
N SER A 3 9.30 14.55 22.86
CA SER A 3 9.34 13.20 22.25
C SER A 3 7.93 12.60 22.06
N THR A 4 7.02 12.82 23.01
CA THR A 4 5.67 12.22 22.99
C THR A 4 4.81 12.76 21.87
N GLU A 5 5.00 14.03 21.49
CA GLU A 5 4.28 14.66 20.38
C GLU A 5 4.75 14.13 19.00
N LYS A 6 6.07 13.89 18.85
CA LYS A 6 6.64 13.28 17.64
C LYS A 6 6.15 11.84 17.45
N ASP A 7 6.14 11.05 18.51
CA ASP A 7 5.64 9.67 18.48
C ASP A 7 4.14 9.60 18.14
N LEU A 8 3.33 10.51 18.69
CA LEU A 8 1.91 10.61 18.38
C LEU A 8 1.67 10.97 16.91
N SER A 9 2.39 11.97 16.39
CA SER A 9 2.30 12.39 14.97
C SER A 9 2.69 11.26 14.03
N HIS A 10 3.73 10.49 14.37
CA HIS A 10 4.17 9.33 13.61
C HIS A 10 3.09 8.23 13.57
N ASN A 11 2.52 7.88 14.72
CA ASN A 11 1.49 6.84 14.82
C ASN A 11 0.20 7.22 14.08
N ILE A 12 -0.19 8.50 14.11
CA ILE A 12 -1.34 9.01 13.34
C ILE A 12 -1.07 8.90 11.83
N LYS A 13 0.12 9.31 11.36
CA LYS A 13 0.51 9.19 9.95
C LYS A 13 0.51 7.73 9.50
N LEU A 14 1.00 6.82 10.33
CA LEU A 14 1.00 5.39 10.05
C LEU A 14 -0.43 4.84 9.96
N ALA A 15 -1.29 5.14 10.94
CA ALA A 15 -2.68 4.71 10.96
C ALA A 15 -3.46 5.21 9.74
N LEU A 16 -3.29 6.50 9.39
CA LEU A 16 -3.92 7.11 8.23
C LEU A 16 -3.44 6.49 6.92
N THR A 17 -2.14 6.19 6.81
CA THR A 17 -1.57 5.51 5.64
C THR A 17 -2.15 4.10 5.48
N ILE A 18 -2.25 3.33 6.58
CA ILE A 18 -2.85 1.98 6.56
C ILE A 18 -4.33 2.04 6.17
N PHE A 19 -5.07 3.02 6.70
CA PHE A 19 -6.49 3.19 6.40
C PHE A 19 -6.71 3.52 4.92
N ILE A 20 -6.00 4.52 4.37
CA ILE A 20 -6.08 4.89 2.96
C ILE A 20 -5.68 3.72 2.06
N ARG A 21 -4.59 3.02 2.40
CA ARG A 21 -4.14 1.84 1.66
C ARG A 21 -5.21 0.75 1.62
N THR A 22 -5.87 0.47 2.74
CA THR A 22 -6.94 -0.53 2.81
C THR A 22 -8.10 -0.15 1.87
N ILE A 23 -8.52 1.11 1.87
CA ILE A 23 -9.57 1.61 0.97
C ILE A 23 -9.16 1.44 -0.50
N ILE A 24 -7.95 1.88 -0.87
CA ILE A 24 -7.44 1.77 -2.24
C ILE A 24 -7.38 0.29 -2.67
N MET A 25 -6.94 -0.61 -1.78
CA MET A 25 -6.88 -2.04 -2.06
C MET A 25 -8.26 -2.62 -2.38
N PHE A 26 -9.29 -2.28 -1.60
CA PHE A 26 -10.67 -2.69 -1.88
C PHE A 26 -11.17 -2.15 -3.23
N ILE A 27 -10.86 -0.89 -3.55
CA ILE A 27 -11.23 -0.28 -4.83
C ILE A 27 -10.56 -1.02 -6.00
N VAL A 28 -9.26 -1.31 -5.92
CA VAL A 28 -8.51 -2.04 -6.95
C VAL A 28 -9.05 -3.45 -7.11
N LEU A 29 -9.37 -4.15 -6.02
CA LEU A 29 -9.91 -5.50 -6.06
C LEU A 29 -11.30 -5.50 -6.71
N TYR A 30 -12.16 -4.55 -6.33
CA TYR A 30 -13.48 -4.39 -6.94
C TYR A 30 -13.42 -4.04 -8.43
N LEU A 31 -12.56 -3.08 -8.83
CA LEU A 31 -12.37 -2.68 -10.22
C LEU A 31 -11.79 -3.81 -11.06
N SER A 32 -10.69 -4.42 -10.61
CA SER A 32 -10.04 -5.52 -11.34
C SER A 32 -10.97 -6.71 -11.51
N TRP A 33 -11.76 -7.04 -10.48
CA TRP A 33 -12.75 -8.09 -10.59
C TRP A 33 -13.87 -7.68 -11.57
N ASN A 34 -14.43 -6.48 -11.47
CA ASN A 34 -15.57 -6.09 -12.30
C ASN A 34 -15.23 -5.82 -13.77
N CYS A 35 -14.07 -5.24 -14.07
CA CYS A 35 -13.63 -5.00 -15.45
C CYS A 35 -13.33 -6.30 -16.20
N ASN A 36 -12.94 -7.36 -15.49
CA ASN A 36 -12.60 -8.67 -16.07
C ASN A 36 -13.74 -9.70 -15.92
N LYS A 37 -15.00 -9.24 -15.90
CA LYS A 37 -16.18 -10.14 -15.81
C LYS A 37 -16.36 -11.04 -17.02
N THR A 38 -15.90 -10.60 -18.19
CA THR A 38 -16.04 -11.32 -19.47
C THR A 38 -14.90 -12.31 -19.72
N THR A 39 -13.86 -12.29 -18.88
CA THR A 39 -12.67 -13.14 -19.01
C THR A 39 -12.82 -14.44 -18.21
N ASN A 40 -12.06 -15.47 -18.59
CA ASN A 40 -12.00 -16.73 -17.84
C ASN A 40 -11.61 -16.50 -16.37
N ILE A 41 -12.22 -17.26 -15.46
CA ILE A 41 -12.05 -17.09 -14.01
C ILE A 41 -10.58 -17.15 -13.56
N ILE A 42 -9.78 -18.04 -14.18
CA ILE A 42 -8.34 -18.18 -13.91
C ILE A 42 -7.61 -16.89 -14.27
N PHE A 43 -7.87 -16.35 -15.48
CA PHE A 43 -7.26 -15.11 -15.95
C PHE A 43 -7.68 -13.92 -15.09
N ARG A 44 -8.94 -13.90 -14.64
CA ARG A 44 -9.47 -12.87 -13.75
C ARG A 44 -8.74 -12.85 -12.41
N ILE A 45 -8.50 -14.01 -11.81
CA ILE A 45 -7.73 -14.13 -10.56
C ILE A 45 -6.29 -13.65 -10.75
N ILE A 46 -5.64 -14.05 -11.85
CA ILE A 46 -4.26 -13.62 -12.16
C ILE A 46 -4.18 -12.10 -12.31
N ILE A 47 -5.09 -11.50 -13.08
CA ILE A 47 -5.11 -10.04 -13.28
C ILE A 47 -5.37 -9.32 -11.96
N THR A 48 -6.30 -9.79 -11.13
CA THR A 48 -6.54 -9.21 -9.81
C THR A 48 -5.31 -9.30 -8.89
N LEU A 49 -4.59 -10.44 -8.89
CA LEU A 49 -3.33 -10.59 -8.15
C LEU A 49 -2.23 -9.64 -8.65
N PHE A 50 -2.05 -9.53 -9.97
CA PHE A 50 -1.10 -8.58 -10.55
C PHE A 50 -1.47 -7.13 -10.22
N SER A 51 -2.75 -6.77 -10.32
CA SER A 51 -3.23 -5.41 -10.03
C SER A 51 -3.02 -5.01 -8.57
N THR A 52 -3.29 -5.94 -7.65
CA THR A 52 -3.14 -5.71 -6.22
C THR A 52 -1.67 -5.66 -5.81
N THR A 53 -0.81 -6.54 -6.35
CA THR A 53 0.63 -6.51 -6.10
C THR A 53 1.30 -5.28 -6.71
N PHE A 54 0.81 -4.73 -7.82
CA PHE A 54 1.38 -3.52 -8.42
C PHE A 54 1.27 -2.30 -7.49
N GLY A 55 0.18 -2.19 -6.73
CA GLY A 55 0.01 -1.15 -5.72
C GLY A 55 1.02 -1.23 -4.57
N GLU A 56 1.56 -2.41 -4.31
CA GLU A 56 2.55 -2.66 -3.26
C GLU A 56 3.96 -2.28 -3.69
N ILE A 57 4.27 -2.31 -4.98
CA ILE A 57 5.62 -2.05 -5.51
C ILE A 57 6.14 -0.67 -5.08
N TYR A 58 5.29 0.36 -5.10
CA TYR A 58 5.69 1.72 -4.70
C TYR A 58 6.02 1.81 -3.20
N ILE A 59 5.22 1.13 -2.35
CA ILE A 59 5.45 1.09 -0.91
C ILE A 59 6.72 0.28 -0.60
N PHE A 60 6.90 -0.87 -1.25
CA PHE A 60 8.11 -1.68 -1.12
C PHE A 60 9.36 -0.93 -1.59
N TYR A 61 9.27 -0.18 -2.69
CA TYR A 61 10.36 0.68 -3.15
C TYR A 61 10.77 1.69 -2.07
N TYR A 62 9.80 2.40 -1.50
CA TYR A 62 10.07 3.40 -0.47
C TYR A 62 10.58 2.78 0.85
N ALA A 63 10.04 1.62 1.23
CA ALA A 63 10.49 0.86 2.40
C ALA A 63 11.92 0.33 2.20
N PHE A 64 12.22 -0.21 1.02
CA PHE A 64 13.55 -0.72 0.69
C PHE A 64 14.57 0.42 0.67
N TYR A 65 14.22 1.55 0.05
CA TYR A 65 15.03 2.75 0.04
C TYR A 65 15.32 3.29 1.45
N ARG A 66 14.34 3.23 2.36
CA ARG A 66 14.55 3.68 3.75
C ARG A 66 15.30 2.67 4.62
N LEU A 67 15.04 1.37 4.47
CA LEU A 67 15.60 0.33 5.34
C LEU A 67 17.00 -0.13 4.90
N PHE A 68 17.24 -0.27 3.60
CA PHE A 68 18.48 -0.86 3.07
C PHE A 68 19.49 0.18 2.58
N LEU A 69 19.04 1.30 2.03
CA LEU A 69 19.95 2.34 1.51
C LEU A 69 20.39 3.34 2.58
N GLY A 70 20.04 3.13 3.87
CA GLY A 70 20.59 3.91 4.98
C GLY A 70 20.23 5.40 4.99
N ASN A 71 19.37 5.85 4.06
CA ASN A 71 18.83 7.21 4.02
C ASN A 71 17.72 7.35 5.08
N ALA A 72 18.11 7.17 6.35
CA ALA A 72 17.31 7.55 7.49
C ALA A 72 17.28 9.08 7.55
N CYS A 73 16.20 9.71 7.08
CA CYS A 73 16.01 11.13 7.38
C CYS A 73 15.88 11.32 8.90
N PRO A 74 16.56 12.32 9.49
CA PRO A 74 16.40 12.67 10.90
C PRO A 74 14.97 13.15 11.16
N ILE A 75 14.43 12.75 12.32
CA ILE A 75 13.06 13.04 12.79
C ILE A 75 12.96 14.47 13.34
#